data_AF-A0A9E5IBL6-F1
#
_entry.id   AF-A0A9E5IBL6-F1
#
_cell.length_a   1.000
_cell.length_b   1.000
_cell.length_c   1.000
_cell.angle_alpha   90.00
_cell.angle_beta   90.00
_cell.angle_gamma   90.00
#
_symmetry.space_group_name_H-M   'P 1'
#
loop_
_entity.id
_entity.type
_entity.pdbx_description
1 polymer ?
#
loop_
_entity_poly.entity_id
_entity_poly.type
_entity_poly.pdbx_seq_one_letter_code
_entity_poly.pdbx_strand_id
1 'polypeptide(L)'
;MQDFDPVNRYDLEYTDTFGGEANYCWVKRRVLTLSLADGDDAKARKRYDARVKREAKAAMGLTGIRGEWNNTGGDLEFRPRNMCTVLFVSWHDCGAHSRCDHGHAD
;
A
#
# COMPACT_ATOMS: atom_id res chain seq x y z
N MET A 1 -14.87 -1.25 -27.28
CA MET A 1 -14.96 -1.97 -25.99
C MET A 1 -13.62 -1.74 -25.33
N GLN A 2 -13.56 -0.93 -24.25
CA GLN A 2 -12.29 -0.70 -23.57
C GLN A 2 -12.09 -1.87 -22.61
N ASP A 3 -11.09 -2.70 -22.89
CA ASP A 3 -10.61 -3.71 -21.95
C ASP A 3 -9.92 -2.96 -20.81
N PHE A 4 -10.56 -2.94 -19.64
CA PHE A 4 -9.94 -2.41 -18.43
C PHE A 4 -9.22 -3.57 -17.75
N ASP A 5 -7.90 -3.51 -17.69
CA ASP A 5 -7.13 -4.44 -16.88
C ASP A 5 -7.59 -4.33 -15.42
N PRO A 6 -7.91 -5.44 -14.76
CA PRO A 6 -8.41 -5.38 -13.41
C PRO A 6 -7.26 -4.96 -12.47
N VAL A 7 -7.56 -4.00 -11.58
CA VAL A 7 -6.59 -3.39 -10.66
C VAL A 7 -7.03 -3.51 -9.21
N ASN A 8 -6.07 -3.67 -8.32
CA ASN A 8 -6.26 -3.50 -6.88
C ASN A 8 -5.87 -2.09 -6.47
N ARG A 9 -6.64 -1.52 -5.54
CA ARG A 9 -6.34 -0.23 -4.92
C ARG A 9 -5.88 -0.44 -3.49
N TYR A 10 -4.88 0.32 -3.10
CA TYR A 10 -4.37 0.40 -1.75
C TYR A 10 -4.34 1.85 -1.29
N ASP A 11 -4.92 2.12 -0.13
CA ASP A 11 -4.78 3.40 0.53
C ASP A 11 -3.57 3.32 1.46
N LEU A 12 -2.67 4.30 1.34
CA LEU A 12 -1.40 4.36 2.04
C LEU A 12 -1.43 5.51 3.03
N GLU A 13 -1.15 5.22 4.30
CA GLU A 13 -1.09 6.23 5.36
C GLU A 13 0.27 6.19 6.06
N TYR A 14 1.03 7.28 5.94
CA TYR A 14 2.35 7.40 6.56
C TYR A 14 2.32 8.51 7.62
N THR A 15 2.67 8.14 8.85
CA THR A 15 2.56 9.01 10.01
C THR A 15 3.74 8.82 10.96
N ASP A 16 4.01 9.83 11.77
CA ASP A 16 4.88 9.70 12.92
C ASP A 16 4.27 8.78 13.98
N THR A 17 5.11 8.27 14.87
CA THR A 17 4.71 7.54 16.07
C THR A 17 5.13 8.29 17.31
N PHE A 18 4.27 8.36 18.32
CA PHE A 18 4.62 8.85 19.66
C PHE A 18 4.57 7.68 20.64
N GLY A 19 5.69 7.34 21.27
CA GLY A 19 5.78 6.15 22.13
C GLY A 19 5.56 4.81 21.41
N GLY A 20 5.68 4.77 20.07
CA GLY A 20 5.44 3.58 19.26
C GLY A 20 4.01 3.47 18.68
N GLU A 21 3.10 4.35 19.10
CA GLU A 21 1.73 4.43 18.60
C GLU A 21 1.60 5.47 17.49
N ALA A 22 0.70 5.24 16.52
CA ALA A 22 0.48 6.16 15.41
C ALA A 22 -0.04 7.53 15.87
N ASN A 23 0.63 8.60 15.44
CA ASN A 23 0.30 9.97 15.77
C ASN A 23 -0.39 10.68 14.60
N TYR A 24 -1.72 10.66 14.56
CA TYR A 24 -2.51 11.24 13.48
C TYR A 24 -2.50 12.79 13.40
N CYS A 25 -1.69 13.49 14.19
CA CYS A 25 -1.51 14.95 14.08
C CYS A 25 -0.90 15.36 12.73
N TRP A 26 -0.10 14.49 12.11
CA TRP A 26 0.25 14.62 10.70
C TRP A 26 0.10 13.26 10.04
N VAL A 27 -0.43 13.24 8.83
CA VAL A 27 -0.48 12.02 8.03
C VAL A 27 -0.31 12.35 6.55
N LYS A 28 0.61 11.65 5.91
CA LYS A 28 0.81 11.70 4.47
C LYS A 28 0.02 10.55 3.84
N ARG A 29 -0.94 10.88 2.98
CA ARG A 29 -1.81 9.92 2.31
C ARG A 29 -1.49 9.80 0.83
N ARG A 30 -1.53 8.58 0.30
CA ARG A 30 -1.45 8.31 -1.14
C ARG A 30 -2.36 7.14 -1.50
N VAL A 31 -2.77 7.08 -2.75
CA VAL A 31 -3.45 5.93 -3.33
C VAL A 31 -2.48 5.21 -4.25
N LEU A 32 -2.40 3.90 -4.13
CA LEU A 32 -1.61 3.03 -4.99
C LEU A 32 -2.54 2.09 -5.75
N THR A 33 -2.44 2.10 -7.07
CA THR A 33 -3.19 1.21 -7.94
C THR A 33 -2.23 0.25 -8.63
N LEU A 34 -2.48 -1.05 -8.53
CA LEU A 34 -1.64 -2.09 -9.12
C LEU A 34 -2.50 -3.09 -9.89
N SER A 35 -2.13 -3.37 -11.15
CA SER A 35 -2.71 -4.46 -11.93
C SER A 35 -2.57 -5.78 -11.17
N LEU A 36 -3.60 -6.63 -11.24
CA LEU A 36 -3.63 -7.94 -10.58
C LEU A 36 -2.45 -8.84 -10.96
N ALA A 37 -2.20 -9.84 -10.12
CA ALA A 37 -1.16 -10.82 -10.36
C ALA A 37 -1.48 -11.69 -11.59
N ASP A 38 -0.47 -11.95 -12.42
CA ASP A 38 -0.56 -12.94 -13.48
C ASP A 38 -0.57 -14.35 -12.86
N GLY A 39 -1.77 -14.87 -12.57
CA GLY A 39 -1.99 -16.19 -11.99
C GLY A 39 -2.45 -16.17 -10.53
N ASP A 40 -3.10 -17.26 -10.12
CA ASP A 40 -3.70 -17.41 -8.78
C ASP A 40 -2.96 -18.43 -7.88
N ASP A 41 -1.77 -18.86 -8.30
CA ASP A 41 -0.94 -19.75 -7.51
C ASP A 41 -0.21 -19.01 -6.37
N ALA A 42 0.21 -19.77 -5.34
CA ALA A 42 0.87 -19.21 -4.17
C ALA A 42 2.15 -18.42 -4.49
N LYS A 43 2.83 -18.76 -5.60
CA LYS A 43 4.04 -18.05 -6.03
C LYS A 43 3.69 -16.71 -6.70
N ALA A 44 2.64 -16.66 -7.50
CA ALA A 44 2.10 -15.41 -8.04
C ALA A 44 1.69 -14.44 -6.93
N ARG A 45 0.91 -14.91 -5.94
CA ARG A 45 0.51 -14.11 -4.77
C ARG A 45 1.71 -13.56 -3.99
N LYS A 46 2.71 -14.39 -3.69
CA LYS A 46 3.93 -13.95 -2.98
C LYS A 46 4.73 -12.88 -3.75
N ARG A 47 4.82 -13.00 -5.08
CA ARG A 47 5.48 -12.00 -5.94
C ARG A 47 4.70 -10.69 -5.94
N TYR A 48 3.39 -10.80 -5.99
CA TYR A 48 2.49 -9.67 -5.96
C TYR A 48 2.57 -8.91 -4.62
N ASP A 49 2.56 -9.61 -3.47
CA ASP A 49 2.77 -8.99 -2.15
C ASP A 49 4.11 -8.25 -2.06
N ALA A 50 5.18 -8.85 -2.60
CA ALA A 50 6.50 -8.22 -2.63
C ALA A 50 6.49 -6.95 -3.51
N ARG A 51 5.75 -6.96 -4.62
CA ARG A 51 5.52 -5.78 -5.47
C ARG A 51 4.74 -4.72 -4.70
N VAL A 52 3.63 -5.04 -4.06
CA VAL A 52 2.84 -4.10 -3.23
C VAL A 52 3.73 -3.42 -2.20
N LYS A 53 4.50 -4.18 -1.42
CA LYS A 53 5.42 -3.63 -0.40
C LYS A 53 6.47 -2.68 -0.99
N ARG A 54 7.02 -3.01 -2.16
CA ARG A 54 8.03 -2.18 -2.84
C ARG A 54 7.42 -0.89 -3.35
N GLU A 55 6.30 -0.97 -4.06
CA GLU A 55 5.63 0.20 -4.65
C GLU A 55 5.05 1.12 -3.57
N ALA A 56 4.50 0.57 -2.48
CA ALA A 56 4.03 1.36 -1.34
C ALA A 56 5.16 2.18 -0.70
N LYS A 57 6.34 1.58 -0.52
CA LYS A 57 7.53 2.30 -0.03
C LYS A 57 7.98 3.37 -1.02
N ALA A 58 8.00 3.07 -2.32
CA ALA A 58 8.40 4.02 -3.34
C ALA A 58 7.45 5.25 -3.37
N ALA A 59 6.13 5.01 -3.34
CA ALA A 59 5.11 6.07 -3.31
C ALA A 59 5.24 7.01 -2.10
N MET A 60 5.78 6.51 -0.98
CA MET A 60 6.00 7.29 0.24
C MET A 60 7.40 7.89 0.36
N GLY A 61 8.33 7.55 -0.53
CA GLY A 61 9.72 8.00 -0.47
C GLY A 61 10.61 7.19 0.49
N LEU A 62 10.20 5.96 0.82
CA LEU A 62 10.88 5.05 1.75
C LEU A 62 11.74 4.00 1.03
N THR A 63 12.08 4.22 -0.24
CA THR A 63 12.96 3.33 -1.02
C THR A 63 14.32 3.20 -0.33
N GLY A 64 14.83 1.97 -0.20
CA GLY A 64 16.10 1.68 0.46
C GLY A 64 16.06 1.71 2.00
N ILE A 65 15.01 2.25 2.62
CA ILE A 65 14.88 2.31 4.08
C ILE A 65 14.62 0.91 4.64
N ARG A 66 15.37 0.50 5.65
CA ARG A 66 15.17 -0.80 6.32
C ARG A 66 14.07 -0.67 7.38
N GLY A 67 13.31 -1.74 7.56
CA GLY A 67 12.18 -1.77 8.49
C GLY A 67 11.57 -3.15 8.58
N GLU A 68 10.60 -3.27 9.47
CA GLU A 68 9.85 -4.49 9.72
C GLU A 68 8.45 -4.37 9.14
N TRP A 69 8.02 -5.45 8.49
CA TRP A 69 6.67 -5.57 7.96
C TRP A 69 5.85 -6.48 8.87
N ASN A 70 4.74 -5.98 9.36
CA ASN A 70 3.74 -6.77 10.06
C ASN A 70 2.51 -6.92 9.15
N ASN A 71 1.90 -8.10 9.18
CA ASN A 71 0.65 -8.37 8.49
C ASN A 71 -0.42 -8.59 9.56
N THR A 72 -1.37 -7.66 9.66
CA THR A 72 -2.41 -7.69 10.68
C THR A 72 -3.74 -8.15 10.07
N GLY A 73 -3.71 -9.28 9.33
CA GLY A 73 -4.90 -10.00 8.86
C GLY A 73 -5.75 -9.30 7.77
N GLY A 74 -5.37 -8.10 7.34
CA GLY A 74 -6.06 -7.32 6.31
C GLY A 74 -5.22 -6.16 5.80
N ASP A 75 -4.45 -5.54 6.70
CA ASP A 75 -3.55 -4.45 6.39
C ASP A 75 -2.08 -4.86 6.53
N LEU A 76 -1.22 -4.26 5.71
CA LEU A 76 0.22 -4.33 5.89
C LEU A 76 0.72 -3.09 6.61
N GLU A 77 1.52 -3.31 7.63
CA GLU A 77 2.16 -2.26 8.39
C GLU A 77 3.67 -2.33 8.19
N PHE A 78 4.30 -1.20 7.91
CA PHE A 78 5.75 -1.08 7.82
C PHE A 78 6.26 -0.09 8.87
N ARG A 79 7.14 -0.57 9.75
CA ARG A 79 7.88 0.24 10.72
C ARG A 79 9.34 0.37 10.28
N PRO A 80 9.77 1.52 9.75
CA PRO A 80 11.18 1.77 9.48
C PRO A 80 12.02 1.68 10.77
N ARG A 81 13.21 1.11 10.68
CA ARG A 81 14.12 1.00 11.85
C ARG A 81 14.71 2.36 12.19
N ASN A 82 14.81 2.64 13.49
CA ASN A 82 15.36 3.88 14.03
C ASN A 82 14.63 5.15 13.56
N MET A 83 13.36 5.02 13.19
CA MET A 83 12.50 6.14 12.85
C MET A 83 11.22 6.02 13.65
N CYS A 84 10.75 7.13 14.22
CA CYS A 84 9.47 7.19 14.92
C CYS A 84 8.34 7.35 13.90
N THR A 85 8.21 6.42 12.96
CA THR A 85 7.22 6.51 11.87
C THR A 85 6.63 5.15 11.56
N VAL A 86 5.42 5.13 11.01
CA VAL A 86 4.71 3.92 10.58
C VAL A 86 3.97 4.19 9.28
N LEU A 87 4.01 3.22 8.37
CA LEU A 87 3.26 3.19 7.13
C LEU A 87 2.21 2.08 7.21
N PHE A 88 0.94 2.43 7.04
CA PHE A 88 -0.15 1.49 6.84
C PHE A 88 -0.51 1.38 5.36
N VAL A 89 -0.80 0.17 4.92
CA VAL A 89 -1.20 -0.18 3.56
C VAL A 89 -2.48 -0.99 3.67
N SER A 90 -3.60 -0.36 3.35
CA SER A 90 -4.93 -0.95 3.43
C SER A 90 -5.46 -1.27 2.05
N TRP A 91 -5.90 -2.50 1.83
CA TRP A 91 -6.53 -2.89 0.58
C TRP A 91 -7.98 -2.42 0.55
N HIS A 92 -8.41 -1.87 -0.59
CA HIS A 92 -9.79 -1.49 -0.82
C HIS A 92 -10.34 -2.27 -2.01
N ASP A 93 -11.51 -2.88 -1.79
CA ASP A 93 -12.27 -3.49 -2.87
C ASP A 93 -12.76 -2.39 -3.80
N CYS A 94 -12.15 -2.34 -4.98
CA CYS A 94 -12.70 -1.57 -6.08
C CYS A 94 -13.62 -2.50 -6.83
N GLY A 95 -14.89 -2.54 -6.40
CA GLY A 95 -15.90 -3.44 -6.93
C GLY A 95 -15.83 -3.52 -8.45
N ALA A 96 -15.95 -4.74 -8.98
CA ALA A 96 -15.72 -5.12 -10.39
C ALA A 96 -16.57 -4.40 -11.46
N HIS A 97 -17.29 -3.31 -11.14
CA HIS A 97 -18.02 -2.51 -12.11
C HIS A 97 -17.88 -1.02 -11.83
N SER A 98 -17.14 -0.36 -12.73
CA SER A 98 -17.17 1.07 -13.05
C SER A 98 -16.86 2.06 -11.91
N ARG A 99 -15.73 2.76 -12.08
CA ARG A 99 -15.26 3.93 -11.32
C ARG A 99 -14.43 3.62 -10.08
N CYS A 100 -13.26 3.03 -10.30
CA CYS A 100 -12.10 3.43 -9.52
C CYS A 100 -11.80 4.87 -9.95
N ASP A 101 -12.26 5.87 -9.20
CA ASP A 101 -11.93 7.26 -9.49
C ASP A 101 -10.40 7.39 -9.49
N HIS A 102 -9.82 7.47 -10.70
CA HIS A 102 -8.44 7.86 -10.90
C HIS A 102 -8.35 9.31 -10.47
N GLY A 103 -8.06 9.53 -9.18
CA GLY A 103 -7.90 10.86 -8.61
C GLY A 103 -6.93 11.65 -9.49
N HIS A 104 -7.49 12.61 -10.22
CA HIS A 104 -6.75 13.65 -10.92
C HIS A 104 -5.94 14.39 -9.85
N ALA A 105 -4.62 14.26 -9.90
CA ALA A 105 -3.73 15.21 -9.25
C ALA A 105 -3.56 16.37 -10.24
N ASP A 106 -4.00 17.56 -9.83
CA ASP A 106 -3.79 18.83 -10.55
C ASP A 106 -2.31 19.19 -10.73
#